data_AF-A6QSK1-F1
#
_entry.id   AF-A6QSK1-F1
#
_cell.length_a   1.000
_cell.length_b   1.000
_cell.length_c   1.000
_cell.angle_alpha   90.00
_cell.angle_beta   90.00
_cell.angle_gamma   90.00
#
_symmetry.space_group_name_H-M   'P 1'
#
loop_
_entity.id
_entity.type
_entity.pdbx_description
1 polymer ?
#
loop_
_entity_poly.entity_id
_entity_poly.type
_entity_poly.pdbx_seq_one_letter_code
_entity_poly.pdbx_strand_id
1 'polypeptide(L)'
;MISKLDPEPVRPLNREAPLHELVSSFITQAPDAYNRNHSAIPEIDAATHVVSVGGDVPNPLQLSIEQLRHDFPQHEVLAALQCAGNRRHTMRTKLKEVVGLDWMDGAVMNCTWRGPRLRDILIKAGVKYNNYNDDHETNAMASGAVNGTSNGHTAAGEKGPQMHVAFTCDQLRCQDDSNYGVSIELWRAMAVDREVILALEMNSKPLQPAYGYPVRVVVPGVAGARWVKWLDTISVVPDESPNFYQQHDYKILPPEALTWEIAEEYWPKVPAMQCMPVNSVVAVPDDDSTVYLPPSGELEIKGFAVPFGADGLVAHLGGGTSAAASSVAAGMGIGGASTAGMSDQEAAMVKTIQAAMESCPVKSVMAGGMGFALGGAFGLFMSSMSYDTPLTPQGRELSSLPVREQLRRGFKDMGSRSYSSAKNFALVGAMFSGTECCIEGLRAKNDLANGIAAGCITGGVLGAKAGPQAAMLGCAGFAAFSAAIDAWMRQPSD
;
A
#
# COMPACT_ATOMS: atom_id res chain seq x y z
N MET A 1 -18.78 14.80 -4.44
CA MET A 1 -19.70 14.44 -5.53
C MET A 1 -20.69 15.58 -5.68
N ILE A 2 -20.52 16.38 -6.73
CA ILE A 2 -21.47 17.43 -7.12
C ILE A 2 -22.16 16.85 -8.36
N SER A 3 -23.46 16.59 -8.28
CA SER A 3 -24.22 16.02 -9.40
C SER A 3 -24.75 17.14 -10.28
N LYS A 4 -24.68 16.98 -11.60
CA LYS A 4 -25.23 17.91 -12.60
C LYS A 4 -26.71 17.64 -12.92
N LEU A 5 -27.26 16.50 -12.51
CA LEU A 5 -28.61 16.06 -12.88
C LEU A 5 -29.56 16.11 -11.67
N ASP A 6 -30.83 16.43 -11.92
CA ASP A 6 -31.88 16.28 -10.92
C ASP A 6 -31.94 14.82 -10.45
N PRO A 7 -31.96 14.54 -9.14
CA PRO A 7 -31.98 13.18 -8.64
C PRO A 7 -33.27 12.47 -9.09
N GLU A 8 -33.11 11.41 -9.88
CA GLU A 8 -34.18 10.44 -10.18
C GLU A 8 -34.87 9.99 -8.86
N PRO A 9 -36.19 9.65 -8.89
CA PRO A 9 -36.99 9.41 -7.69
C PRO A 9 -36.54 8.21 -6.82
N VAL A 10 -35.66 7.34 -7.32
CA VAL A 10 -35.12 6.19 -6.58
C VAL A 10 -33.76 6.56 -6.00
N ARG A 11 -33.71 6.74 -4.67
CA ARG A 11 -32.44 6.96 -3.95
C ARG A 11 -31.63 5.66 -3.91
N PRO A 12 -30.43 5.60 -4.53
CA PRO A 12 -29.60 4.40 -4.53
C PRO A 12 -29.23 3.95 -3.11
N LEU A 13 -29.18 2.64 -2.86
CA LEU A 13 -28.74 2.10 -1.57
C LEU A 13 -27.28 2.48 -1.32
N ASN A 14 -27.03 3.25 -0.26
CA ASN A 14 -25.70 3.56 0.22
C ASN A 14 -25.71 3.43 1.75
N ARG A 15 -24.86 2.55 2.31
CA ARG A 15 -24.77 2.28 3.75
C ARG A 15 -23.39 1.76 4.14
N GLU A 16 -23.02 1.95 5.40
CA GLU A 16 -21.81 1.45 6.03
C GLU A 16 -22.17 0.65 7.29
N ALA A 17 -21.26 -0.23 7.71
CA ALA A 17 -21.42 -0.99 8.94
C ALA A 17 -21.16 -0.10 10.16
N PRO A 18 -21.82 -0.35 11.31
CA PRO A 18 -21.36 0.19 12.58
C PRO A 18 -19.89 -0.20 12.83
N LEU A 19 -19.07 0.75 13.31
CA LEU A 19 -17.62 0.55 13.43
C LEU A 19 -17.24 -0.64 14.32
N HIS A 20 -17.95 -0.83 15.43
CA HIS A 20 -17.71 -1.96 16.34
C HIS A 20 -18.00 -3.32 15.68
N GLU A 21 -18.99 -3.40 14.79
CA GLU A 21 -19.28 -4.59 14.00
C GLU A 21 -18.23 -4.79 12.90
N LEU A 22 -17.82 -3.70 12.23
CA LEU A 22 -16.80 -3.72 11.18
C LEU A 22 -15.48 -4.33 11.65
N VAL A 23 -15.04 -3.98 12.86
CA VAL A 23 -13.78 -4.48 13.46
C VAL A 23 -13.95 -5.73 14.32
N SER A 24 -15.16 -6.29 14.39
CA SER A 24 -15.43 -7.51 15.18
C SER A 24 -14.81 -8.77 14.58
N SER A 25 -14.55 -8.75 13.27
CA SER A 25 -13.97 -9.85 12.50
C SER A 25 -13.04 -9.30 11.42
N PHE A 26 -11.97 -10.05 11.12
CA PHE A 26 -11.07 -9.70 10.03
C PHE A 26 -11.72 -9.78 8.64
N ILE A 27 -12.69 -10.70 8.48
CA ILE A 27 -13.53 -10.81 7.28
C ILE A 27 -14.90 -10.22 7.60
N THR A 28 -15.24 -9.11 6.92
CA THR A 28 -16.52 -8.42 7.04
C THR A 28 -17.64 -9.31 6.52
N GLN A 29 -18.65 -9.54 7.35
CA GLN A 29 -19.80 -10.37 6.98
C GLN A 29 -20.84 -9.55 6.21
N ALA A 30 -21.50 -10.18 5.23
CA ALA A 30 -22.71 -9.64 4.60
C ALA A 30 -23.94 -10.05 5.43
N PRO A 31 -25.02 -9.24 5.51
CA PRO A 31 -25.29 -8.03 4.72
C PRO A 31 -24.70 -6.73 5.27
N ASP A 32 -23.98 -6.79 6.40
CA ASP A 32 -23.53 -5.59 7.12
C ASP A 32 -22.34 -4.91 6.44
N ALA A 33 -21.73 -5.57 5.44
CA ALA A 33 -20.66 -4.99 4.64
C ALA A 33 -21.11 -3.74 3.84
N TYR A 34 -20.21 -2.76 3.74
CA TYR A 34 -20.39 -1.50 3.03
C TYR A 34 -21.00 -1.65 1.62
N ASN A 35 -22.03 -0.84 1.31
CA ASN A 35 -22.63 -0.75 -0.02
C ASN A 35 -22.59 0.69 -0.53
N ARG A 36 -22.11 0.86 -1.77
CA ARG A 36 -22.25 2.12 -2.53
C ARG A 36 -22.79 1.84 -3.92
N ASN A 37 -23.86 2.55 -4.28
CA ASN A 37 -24.57 2.43 -5.55
C ASN A 37 -24.86 3.81 -6.13
N HIS A 38 -24.56 4.01 -7.42
CA HIS A 38 -24.95 5.21 -8.19
C HIS A 38 -26.28 5.03 -8.95
N SER A 39 -26.91 3.85 -8.82
CA SER A 39 -28.16 3.47 -9.47
C SER A 39 -28.94 2.53 -8.53
N ALA A 40 -30.14 2.11 -8.95
CA ALA A 40 -30.81 0.99 -8.30
C ALA A 40 -30.00 -0.32 -8.47
N ILE A 41 -30.31 -1.34 -7.67
CA ILE A 41 -29.69 -2.67 -7.83
C ILE A 41 -30.45 -3.37 -8.98
N PRO A 42 -29.79 -3.74 -10.08
CA PRO A 42 -30.44 -4.44 -11.17
C PRO A 42 -30.79 -5.89 -10.78
N GLU A 43 -31.89 -6.38 -11.34
CA GLU A 43 -32.24 -7.80 -11.31
C GLU A 43 -31.67 -8.49 -12.54
N ILE A 44 -30.60 -9.25 -12.35
CA ILE A 44 -29.88 -9.93 -13.44
C ILE A 44 -30.01 -11.43 -13.27
N ASP A 45 -30.37 -12.13 -14.36
CA ASP A 45 -30.34 -13.59 -14.42
C ASP A 45 -28.96 -14.07 -14.91
N ALA A 46 -28.21 -14.76 -14.05
CA ALA A 46 -26.90 -15.30 -14.38
C ALA A 46 -26.91 -16.30 -15.55
N ALA A 47 -28.04 -16.96 -15.80
CA ALA A 47 -28.15 -17.93 -16.89
C ALA A 47 -28.16 -17.26 -18.27
N THR A 48 -28.58 -15.99 -18.34
CA THR A 48 -28.66 -15.23 -19.60
C THR A 48 -27.64 -14.09 -19.68
N HIS A 49 -27.04 -13.70 -18.56
CA HIS A 49 -26.02 -12.66 -18.51
C HIS A 49 -24.73 -13.05 -19.25
N VAL A 50 -24.20 -12.10 -20.02
CA VAL A 50 -22.99 -12.26 -20.83
C VAL A 50 -22.07 -11.07 -20.59
N VAL A 51 -20.79 -11.34 -20.33
CA VAL A 51 -19.73 -10.32 -20.30
C VAL A 51 -19.09 -10.24 -21.67
N SER A 52 -19.17 -9.06 -22.29
CA SER A 52 -18.53 -8.77 -23.58
C SER A 52 -17.10 -8.28 -23.38
N VAL A 53 -16.14 -8.83 -24.12
CA VAL A 53 -14.75 -8.38 -24.15
C VAL A 53 -14.41 -7.89 -25.55
N GLY A 54 -14.05 -6.62 -25.67
CA GLY A 54 -13.81 -5.96 -26.96
C GLY A 54 -12.78 -4.83 -26.89
N GLY A 55 -12.95 -3.84 -27.77
CA GLY A 55 -11.98 -2.78 -27.98
C GLY A 55 -10.83 -3.23 -28.89
N ASP A 56 -9.62 -2.79 -28.58
CA ASP A 56 -8.38 -3.14 -29.29
C ASP A 56 -7.90 -4.56 -28.90
N VAL A 57 -8.70 -5.56 -29.29
CA VAL A 57 -8.43 -6.99 -29.08
C VAL A 57 -8.60 -7.76 -30.39
N PRO A 58 -7.69 -8.70 -30.72
CA PRO A 58 -7.81 -9.52 -31.93
C PRO A 58 -9.01 -10.46 -31.93
N ASN A 59 -9.37 -10.99 -30.76
CA ASN A 59 -10.42 -11.99 -30.61
C ASN A 59 -11.46 -11.49 -29.60
N PRO A 60 -12.46 -10.69 -30.03
CA PRO A 60 -13.56 -10.31 -29.16
C PRO A 60 -14.26 -11.53 -28.56
N LEU A 61 -14.63 -11.47 -27.29
CA LEU A 61 -15.27 -12.57 -26.56
C LEU A 61 -16.66 -12.16 -26.07
N GLN A 62 -17.56 -13.14 -25.99
CA GLN A 62 -18.82 -13.05 -25.25
C GLN A 62 -18.86 -14.24 -24.30
N LEU A 63 -18.76 -13.96 -22.99
CA LEU A 63 -18.57 -14.99 -21.97
C LEU A 63 -19.81 -15.06 -21.08
N SER A 64 -20.48 -16.21 -21.06
CA SER A 64 -21.52 -16.47 -20.06
C SER A 64 -20.91 -16.59 -18.66
N ILE A 65 -21.74 -16.46 -17.62
CA ILE A 65 -21.30 -16.67 -16.23
C ILE A 65 -20.75 -18.09 -16.02
N GLU A 66 -21.33 -19.08 -16.71
CA GLU A 66 -20.86 -20.47 -16.65
C GLU A 66 -19.46 -20.62 -17.27
N GLN A 67 -19.19 -19.95 -18.40
CA GLN A 67 -17.87 -19.95 -19.01
C GLN A 67 -16.83 -19.25 -18.12
N LEU A 68 -17.19 -18.12 -17.49
CA LEU A 68 -16.30 -17.47 -16.51
C LEU A 68 -15.95 -18.40 -15.34
N ARG A 69 -16.89 -19.26 -14.92
CA ARG A 69 -16.72 -20.21 -13.82
C ARG A 69 -15.88 -21.42 -14.18
N HIS A 70 -15.97 -21.92 -15.43
CA HIS A 70 -15.43 -23.23 -15.81
C HIS A 70 -14.34 -23.21 -16.87
N ASP A 71 -14.32 -22.21 -17.77
CA ASP A 71 -13.34 -22.16 -18.87
C ASP A 71 -11.99 -21.56 -18.42
N PHE A 72 -11.90 -21.02 -17.20
CA PHE A 72 -10.75 -20.30 -16.69
C PHE A 72 -10.34 -20.76 -15.29
N PRO A 73 -9.03 -20.78 -14.97
CA PRO A 73 -8.56 -21.00 -13.60
C PRO A 73 -9.18 -20.01 -12.63
N GLN A 74 -9.71 -20.52 -11.52
CA GLN A 74 -10.29 -19.69 -10.48
C GLN A 74 -9.19 -19.26 -9.50
N HIS A 75 -9.19 -17.98 -9.15
CA HIS A 75 -8.24 -17.39 -8.21
C HIS A 75 -9.01 -16.74 -7.05
N GLU A 76 -8.50 -16.88 -5.83
CA GLU A 76 -9.07 -16.26 -4.63
C GLU A 76 -8.12 -15.17 -4.12
N VAL A 77 -8.66 -13.99 -3.84
CA VAL A 77 -7.94 -12.85 -3.27
C VAL A 77 -8.62 -12.38 -1.99
N LEU A 78 -7.81 -12.14 -0.96
CA LEU A 78 -8.22 -11.39 0.21
C LEU A 78 -7.93 -9.92 -0.05
N ALA A 79 -8.97 -9.10 -0.15
CA ALA A 79 -8.78 -7.70 -0.48
C ALA A 79 -9.79 -6.78 0.24
N ALA A 80 -9.25 -5.71 0.79
CA ALA A 80 -10.03 -4.62 1.35
C ALA A 80 -10.56 -3.73 0.22
N LEU A 81 -11.87 -3.46 0.25
CA LEU A 81 -12.53 -2.48 -0.60
C LEU A 81 -12.79 -1.22 0.21
N GLN A 82 -12.15 -0.11 -0.16
CA GLN A 82 -12.35 1.18 0.49
C GLN A 82 -12.97 2.20 -0.49
N CYS A 83 -13.96 2.95 -0.01
CA CYS A 83 -14.49 4.11 -0.73
C CYS A 83 -13.49 5.26 -0.69
N ALA A 84 -13.29 5.96 -1.82
CA ALA A 84 -12.62 7.26 -1.84
C ALA A 84 -13.33 8.31 -0.95
N GLY A 85 -14.62 8.11 -0.67
CA GLY A 85 -15.40 8.97 0.21
C GLY A 85 -15.39 8.60 1.68
N ASN A 86 -14.64 7.58 2.10
CA ASN A 86 -14.58 7.20 3.51
C ASN A 86 -14.11 8.40 4.36
N ARG A 87 -14.70 8.58 5.54
CA ARG A 87 -14.40 9.67 6.49
C ARG A 87 -14.79 11.07 5.99
N ARG A 88 -15.72 11.17 5.03
CA ARG A 88 -16.19 12.47 4.52
C ARG A 88 -16.86 13.30 5.61
N HIS A 89 -17.56 12.68 6.55
CA HIS A 89 -18.20 13.37 7.66
C HIS A 89 -17.20 14.19 8.49
N THR A 90 -16.02 13.63 8.77
CA THR A 90 -14.95 14.35 9.47
C THR A 90 -14.47 15.56 8.67
N MET A 91 -14.27 15.41 7.35
CA MET A 91 -13.90 16.54 6.49
C MET A 91 -14.98 17.63 6.51
N ARG A 92 -16.26 17.24 6.37
CA ARG A 92 -17.42 18.13 6.37
C ARG A 92 -17.52 18.95 7.66
N THR A 93 -17.37 18.29 8.80
CA THR A 93 -17.61 18.87 10.13
C THR A 93 -16.39 19.55 10.76
N LYS A 94 -15.17 19.10 10.45
CA LYS A 94 -13.94 19.63 11.06
C LYS A 94 -13.16 20.58 10.17
N LEU A 95 -13.30 20.48 8.84
CA LEU A 95 -12.54 21.29 7.89
C LEU A 95 -13.44 22.27 7.17
N LYS A 96 -14.38 21.78 6.36
CA LYS A 96 -15.27 22.60 5.54
C LYS A 96 -16.42 21.78 4.99
N GLU A 97 -17.58 22.41 4.81
CA GLU A 97 -18.72 21.78 4.14
C GLU A 97 -18.34 21.25 2.74
N VAL A 98 -18.77 20.04 2.43
CA VAL A 98 -18.48 19.33 1.16
C VAL A 98 -19.74 18.67 0.62
N VAL A 99 -19.80 18.50 -0.70
CA VAL A 99 -20.93 17.85 -1.37
C VAL A 99 -20.66 16.36 -1.56
N GLY A 100 -21.60 15.51 -1.17
CA GLY A 100 -21.58 14.06 -1.41
C GLY A 100 -22.29 13.29 -0.31
N LEU A 101 -22.24 11.96 -0.38
CA LEU A 101 -22.73 11.08 0.68
C LEU A 101 -21.92 11.32 1.97
N ASP A 102 -22.61 11.55 3.08
CA ASP A 102 -21.99 11.83 4.37
C ASP A 102 -21.54 10.53 5.05
N TRP A 103 -20.48 9.93 4.53
CA TRP A 103 -19.87 8.73 5.11
C TRP A 103 -19.15 9.06 6.42
N MET A 104 -19.41 8.26 7.44
CA MET A 104 -18.60 8.17 8.65
C MET A 104 -17.29 7.41 8.31
N ASP A 105 -16.73 6.68 9.26
CA ASP A 105 -15.44 6.01 9.09
C ASP A 105 -15.54 4.55 8.60
N GLY A 106 -16.75 4.04 8.34
CA GLY A 106 -17.06 2.65 8.04
C GLY A 106 -17.25 2.32 6.56
N ALA A 107 -16.93 3.23 5.63
CA ALA A 107 -17.04 3.01 4.18
C ALA A 107 -15.89 2.16 3.62
N VAL A 108 -15.65 1.01 4.27
CA VAL A 108 -14.63 0.00 3.96
C VAL A 108 -15.17 -1.39 4.30
N MET A 109 -14.66 -2.42 3.63
CA MET A 109 -14.86 -3.82 4.01
C MET A 109 -13.65 -4.65 3.61
N ASN A 110 -13.39 -5.75 4.33
CA ASN A 110 -12.34 -6.71 3.99
C ASN A 110 -12.95 -8.09 3.77
N CYS A 111 -12.80 -8.65 2.58
CA CYS A 111 -13.50 -9.86 2.16
C CYS A 111 -12.60 -10.76 1.31
N THR A 112 -12.93 -12.04 1.24
CA THR A 112 -12.36 -12.92 0.21
C THR A 112 -13.22 -12.83 -1.05
N TRP A 113 -12.56 -12.77 -2.20
CA TRP A 113 -13.20 -12.65 -3.51
C TRP A 113 -12.65 -13.75 -4.41
N ARG A 114 -13.51 -14.44 -5.15
CA ARG A 114 -13.09 -15.56 -5.99
C ARG A 114 -13.70 -15.49 -7.38
N GLY A 115 -12.87 -15.74 -8.39
CA GLY A 115 -13.25 -15.72 -9.81
C GLY A 115 -12.04 -15.85 -10.73
N PRO A 116 -12.22 -15.87 -12.06
CA PRO A 116 -11.10 -15.90 -12.99
C PRO A 116 -10.29 -14.60 -12.98
N ARG A 117 -8.97 -14.71 -13.21
CA ARG A 117 -8.09 -13.53 -13.38
C ARG A 117 -8.44 -12.80 -14.67
N LEU A 118 -8.51 -11.47 -14.60
CA LEU A 118 -8.75 -10.62 -15.77
C LEU A 118 -7.64 -10.81 -16.81
N ARG A 119 -6.39 -10.96 -16.37
CA ARG A 119 -5.24 -11.28 -17.23
C ARG A 119 -5.52 -12.46 -18.16
N ASP A 120 -6.06 -13.57 -17.63
CA ASP A 120 -6.26 -14.79 -18.42
C ASP A 120 -7.34 -14.61 -19.49
N ILE A 121 -8.37 -13.82 -19.17
CA ILE A 121 -9.44 -13.44 -20.10
C ILE A 121 -8.89 -12.55 -21.22
N LEU A 122 -8.06 -11.56 -20.88
CA LEU A 122 -7.43 -10.66 -21.86
C LEU A 122 -6.44 -11.42 -22.76
N ILE A 123 -5.67 -12.37 -22.21
CA ILE A 123 -4.81 -13.27 -23.01
C ILE A 123 -5.67 -14.08 -23.99
N LYS A 124 -6.80 -14.65 -23.54
CA LYS A 124 -7.73 -15.38 -24.42
C LYS A 124 -8.31 -14.48 -25.51
N ALA A 125 -8.56 -13.21 -25.21
CA ALA A 125 -8.98 -12.20 -26.19
C ALA A 125 -7.86 -11.78 -27.17
N GLY A 126 -6.63 -12.26 -26.98
CA GLY A 126 -5.49 -12.01 -27.85
C GLY A 126 -4.65 -10.78 -27.48
N VAL A 127 -4.85 -10.21 -26.28
CA VAL A 127 -3.99 -9.13 -25.77
C VAL A 127 -2.58 -9.68 -25.57
N LYS A 128 -1.61 -9.05 -26.23
CA LYS A 128 -0.19 -9.35 -26.06
C LYS A 128 0.42 -8.34 -25.09
N TYR A 129 1.07 -8.85 -24.05
CA TYR A 129 1.76 -8.04 -23.06
C TYR A 129 3.12 -8.69 -22.77
N ASN A 130 4.21 -8.00 -23.13
CA ASN A 130 5.57 -8.49 -22.92
C ASN A 130 6.05 -8.09 -21.51
N ASN A 131 6.14 -9.07 -20.61
CA ASN A 131 6.81 -8.91 -19.33
C ASN A 131 8.34 -8.93 -19.55
N TYR A 132 8.94 -7.80 -19.94
CA TYR A 132 10.41 -7.71 -20.03
C TYR A 132 11.09 -7.51 -18.67
N ASN A 133 10.32 -7.34 -17.58
CA ASN A 133 10.83 -6.95 -16.26
C ASN A 133 10.37 -7.88 -15.11
N ASP A 134 9.96 -9.13 -15.35
CA ASP A 134 9.70 -10.07 -14.25
C ASP A 134 11.00 -10.48 -13.51
N ASP A 135 12.17 -10.10 -14.03
CA ASP A 135 13.50 -10.45 -13.51
C ASP A 135 14.11 -9.34 -12.61
N HIS A 136 13.46 -8.18 -12.50
CA HIS A 136 13.91 -7.08 -11.65
C HIS A 136 12.83 -6.63 -10.69
N GLU A 137 12.82 -7.27 -9.52
CA GLU A 137 12.33 -6.68 -8.29
C GLU A 137 12.83 -5.23 -8.14
N THR A 138 11.95 -4.37 -7.59
CA THR A 138 12.26 -3.24 -6.68
C THR A 138 12.00 -1.78 -7.04
N ASN A 139 11.55 -1.34 -8.24
CA ASN A 139 11.38 0.12 -8.45
C ASN A 139 10.09 0.62 -9.14
N ALA A 140 9.08 -0.21 -9.36
CA ALA A 140 7.79 0.23 -9.93
C ALA A 140 6.72 0.59 -8.85
N MET A 141 7.11 0.65 -7.58
CA MET A 141 6.19 0.73 -6.44
C MET A 141 5.80 2.16 -6.02
N ALA A 142 6.45 3.22 -6.52
CA ALA A 142 6.36 4.53 -5.87
C ALA A 142 5.73 5.68 -6.69
N SER A 143 5.69 5.65 -8.04
CA SER A 143 5.35 6.86 -8.81
C SER A 143 3.90 6.98 -9.32
N GLY A 144 3.06 5.95 -9.22
CA GLY A 144 1.77 5.98 -9.93
C GLY A 144 1.91 6.12 -11.47
N ALA A 145 3.15 6.03 -11.99
CA ALA A 145 3.52 6.10 -13.39
C ALA A 145 4.57 5.02 -13.64
N VAL A 146 4.12 3.77 -13.82
CA VAL A 146 5.03 2.72 -14.27
C VAL A 146 5.13 2.83 -15.79
N ASN A 147 6.31 3.24 -16.25
CA ASN A 147 6.81 3.06 -17.60
C ASN A 147 6.83 1.56 -17.95
N GLY A 148 5.67 1.00 -18.30
CA GLY A 148 5.54 -0.33 -18.91
C GLY A 148 5.86 -0.23 -20.40
N THR A 149 7.00 -0.78 -20.80
CA THR A 149 7.43 -0.82 -22.20
C THR A 149 6.60 -1.82 -23.01
N SER A 150 6.04 -1.32 -24.13
CA SER A 150 5.38 -2.01 -25.25
C SER A 150 3.97 -2.60 -25.00
N ASN A 151 2.94 -1.84 -25.41
CA ASN A 151 1.56 -2.30 -25.57
C ASN A 151 1.16 -2.29 -27.05
N GLY A 152 0.37 -3.28 -27.48
CA GLY A 152 -0.36 -3.32 -28.76
C GLY A 152 0.54 -3.58 -29.97
N HIS A 153 0.20 -4.62 -30.74
CA HIS A 153 0.69 -5.05 -32.08
C HIS A 153 1.93 -4.40 -32.77
N THR A 154 2.94 -3.98 -32.03
CA THR A 154 4.11 -3.27 -32.54
C THR A 154 5.34 -4.15 -32.40
N ALA A 155 6.23 -4.02 -33.38
CA ALA A 155 7.47 -4.77 -33.43
C ALA A 155 8.32 -4.50 -32.17
N ALA A 156 9.11 -5.49 -31.77
CA ALA A 156 9.97 -5.40 -30.60
C ALA A 156 10.84 -4.12 -30.65
N GLY A 157 10.64 -3.21 -29.69
CA GLY A 157 11.51 -2.03 -29.49
C GLY A 157 10.83 -0.66 -29.48
N GLU A 158 9.53 -0.53 -29.78
CA GLU A 158 8.83 0.77 -29.74
C GLU A 158 7.99 0.97 -28.46
N LYS A 159 8.09 2.15 -27.83
CA LYS A 159 7.22 2.57 -26.72
C LYS A 159 5.84 2.95 -27.27
N GLY A 160 4.93 1.98 -27.34
CA GLY A 160 3.51 2.24 -27.63
C GLY A 160 2.83 3.07 -26.52
N PRO A 161 1.65 3.66 -26.81
CA PRO A 161 0.89 4.43 -25.83
C PRO A 161 0.46 3.57 -24.62
N GLN A 162 0.28 4.21 -23.47
CA GLN A 162 -0.31 3.57 -22.29
C GLN A 162 -1.76 3.23 -22.60
N MET A 163 -2.09 1.94 -22.62
CA MET A 163 -3.46 1.48 -22.86
C MET A 163 -4.20 1.31 -21.55
N HIS A 164 -5.52 1.29 -21.62
CA HIS A 164 -6.43 1.11 -20.51
C HIS A 164 -7.38 -0.06 -20.75
N VAL A 165 -7.94 -0.59 -19.66
CA VAL A 165 -9.06 -1.52 -19.67
C VAL A 165 -10.25 -0.81 -19.05
N ALA A 166 -11.24 -0.49 -19.88
CA ALA A 166 -12.49 0.12 -19.47
C ALA A 166 -13.52 -0.95 -19.11
N PHE A 167 -14.30 -0.66 -18.07
CA PHE A 167 -15.36 -1.52 -17.56
C PHE A 167 -16.67 -0.73 -17.51
N THR A 168 -17.78 -1.32 -17.95
CA THR A 168 -19.11 -0.72 -17.85
C THR A 168 -20.15 -1.68 -17.27
N CYS A 169 -21.14 -1.10 -16.59
CA CYS A 169 -22.43 -1.71 -16.28
C CYS A 169 -23.49 -0.89 -17.01
N ASP A 170 -24.09 -1.49 -18.03
CA ASP A 170 -25.03 -0.88 -18.97
C ASP A 170 -26.49 -1.19 -18.60
N GLN A 171 -26.70 -1.92 -17.50
CA GLN A 171 -28.02 -2.34 -17.01
C GLN A 171 -28.95 -1.18 -16.65
N LEU A 172 -28.42 -0.13 -16.01
CA LEU A 172 -29.22 0.94 -15.43
C LEU A 172 -28.53 2.30 -15.55
N ARG A 173 -29.35 3.34 -15.74
CA ARG A 173 -28.93 4.73 -15.65
C ARG A 173 -28.40 5.05 -14.25
N CYS A 174 -27.28 5.77 -14.21
CA CYS A 174 -26.68 6.26 -12.98
C CYS A 174 -27.05 7.73 -12.72
N GLN A 175 -26.78 8.21 -11.50
CA GLN A 175 -27.09 9.57 -11.08
C GLN A 175 -26.50 10.65 -12.00
N ASP A 176 -25.31 10.41 -12.57
CA ASP A 176 -24.53 11.43 -13.29
C ASP A 176 -24.19 11.05 -14.73
N ASP A 177 -24.57 9.85 -15.15
CA ASP A 177 -24.30 9.34 -16.51
C ASP A 177 -25.34 8.29 -16.92
N SER A 178 -25.36 7.96 -18.21
CA SER A 178 -26.22 6.94 -18.81
C SER A 178 -25.98 5.53 -18.28
N ASN A 179 -24.79 5.26 -17.73
CA ASN A 179 -24.35 3.98 -17.20
C ASN A 179 -23.24 4.18 -16.16
N TYR A 180 -22.81 3.11 -15.47
CA TYR A 180 -21.59 3.19 -14.64
C TYR A 180 -20.39 2.74 -15.45
N GLY A 181 -19.34 3.56 -15.53
CA GLY A 181 -18.14 3.24 -16.29
C GLY A 181 -16.87 3.83 -15.69
N VAL A 182 -15.79 3.08 -15.76
CA VAL A 182 -14.45 3.46 -15.26
C VAL A 182 -13.37 2.71 -16.04
N SER A 183 -12.10 3.02 -15.80
CA SER A 183 -10.98 2.24 -16.36
C SER A 183 -9.81 2.12 -15.39
N ILE A 184 -9.03 1.06 -15.60
CA ILE A 184 -7.69 0.90 -15.01
C ILE A 184 -6.64 0.81 -16.12
N GLU A 185 -5.37 0.90 -15.75
CA GLU A 185 -4.26 0.77 -16.68
C GLU A 185 -4.13 -0.68 -17.17
N LEU A 186 -3.84 -0.87 -18.47
CA LEU A 186 -3.69 -2.21 -19.06
C LEU A 186 -2.58 -3.02 -18.37
N TRP A 187 -1.46 -2.37 -18.05
CA TRP A 187 -0.36 -3.03 -17.33
C TRP A 187 -0.82 -3.63 -16.01
N ARG A 188 -1.71 -2.94 -15.28
CA ARG A 188 -2.25 -3.41 -14.00
C ARG A 188 -3.18 -4.60 -14.19
N ALA A 189 -4.05 -4.55 -15.20
CA ALA A 189 -4.92 -5.66 -15.57
C ALA A 189 -4.13 -6.90 -15.99
N MET A 190 -2.97 -6.70 -16.61
CA MET A 190 -2.09 -7.78 -17.05
C MET A 190 -1.13 -8.24 -15.94
N ALA A 191 -0.78 -7.44 -14.94
CA ALA A 191 0.22 -7.83 -13.95
C ALA A 191 -0.26 -8.97 -13.02
N VAL A 192 0.59 -9.99 -12.83
CA VAL A 192 0.24 -11.21 -12.06
C VAL A 192 0.10 -10.89 -10.56
N ASP A 193 0.98 -10.03 -10.05
CA ASP A 193 1.07 -9.58 -8.65
C ASP A 193 -0.02 -8.57 -8.25
N ARG A 194 -0.78 -8.05 -9.22
CA ARG A 194 -1.92 -7.14 -8.97
C ARG A 194 -3.24 -7.87 -8.77
N GLU A 195 -3.28 -9.16 -9.12
CA GLU A 195 -4.38 -10.08 -8.81
C GLU A 195 -5.79 -9.56 -9.15
N VAL A 196 -5.91 -8.87 -10.29
CA VAL A 196 -7.21 -8.38 -10.78
C VAL A 196 -8.07 -9.56 -11.23
N ILE A 197 -9.28 -9.69 -10.67
CA ILE A 197 -10.20 -10.79 -10.99
C ILE A 197 -11.59 -10.28 -11.39
N LEU A 198 -12.32 -11.12 -12.13
CA LEU A 198 -13.76 -11.01 -12.26
C LEU A 198 -14.41 -11.91 -11.20
N ALA A 199 -14.70 -11.36 -10.02
CA ALA A 199 -15.24 -12.14 -8.92
C ALA A 199 -16.67 -12.59 -9.21
N LEU A 200 -16.95 -13.86 -8.89
CA LEU A 200 -18.25 -14.51 -8.91
C LEU A 200 -18.74 -14.84 -7.48
N GLU A 201 -17.80 -14.88 -6.54
CA GLU A 201 -18.01 -15.24 -5.14
C GLU A 201 -17.38 -14.19 -4.21
N MET A 202 -18.03 -14.00 -3.06
CA MET A 202 -17.59 -13.16 -1.96
C MET A 202 -17.77 -13.96 -0.66
N ASN A 203 -16.71 -14.08 0.16
CA ASN A 203 -16.70 -14.86 1.39
C ASN A 203 -17.19 -16.31 1.17
N SER A 204 -16.65 -16.96 0.14
CA SER A 204 -16.94 -18.35 -0.26
C SER A 204 -18.42 -18.63 -0.61
N LYS A 205 -19.21 -17.59 -0.85
CA LYS A 205 -20.61 -17.68 -1.30
C LYS A 205 -20.76 -16.94 -2.63
N PRO A 206 -21.75 -17.30 -3.48
CA PRO A 206 -22.08 -16.48 -4.65
C PRO A 206 -22.29 -15.02 -4.25
N LEU A 207 -21.89 -14.10 -5.13
CA LEU A 207 -22.15 -12.67 -4.93
C LEU A 207 -23.64 -12.44 -4.65
N GLN A 208 -23.95 -11.52 -3.74
CA GLN A 208 -25.32 -11.04 -3.60
C GLN A 208 -25.56 -9.86 -4.56
N PRO A 209 -26.81 -9.57 -4.96
CA PRO A 209 -27.14 -8.48 -5.88
C PRO A 209 -26.51 -7.14 -5.50
N ALA A 210 -26.55 -6.74 -4.23
CA ALA A 210 -25.98 -5.47 -3.76
C ALA A 210 -24.45 -5.34 -3.95
N TYR A 211 -23.75 -6.48 -4.04
CA TYR A 211 -22.29 -6.56 -4.20
C TYR A 211 -21.86 -6.91 -5.64
N GLY A 212 -22.80 -6.97 -6.59
CA GLY A 212 -22.50 -7.12 -8.01
C GLY A 212 -22.75 -8.50 -8.60
N TYR A 213 -23.66 -9.30 -8.02
CA TYR A 213 -24.12 -10.52 -8.68
C TYR A 213 -24.60 -10.24 -10.11
N PRO A 214 -24.26 -11.06 -11.12
CA PRO A 214 -23.52 -12.31 -11.00
C PRO A 214 -21.99 -12.19 -11.07
N VAL A 215 -21.47 -11.05 -11.50
CA VAL A 215 -20.04 -10.81 -11.70
C VAL A 215 -19.67 -9.36 -11.44
N ARG A 216 -18.54 -9.16 -10.76
CA ARG A 216 -17.93 -7.84 -10.56
C ARG A 216 -16.43 -7.85 -10.84
N VAL A 217 -15.88 -6.69 -11.15
CA VAL A 217 -14.43 -6.47 -11.12
C VAL A 217 -13.95 -6.29 -9.68
N VAL A 218 -12.82 -6.90 -9.34
CA VAL A 218 -12.08 -6.71 -8.09
C VAL A 218 -10.65 -6.32 -8.44
N VAL A 219 -10.20 -5.16 -7.97
CA VAL A 219 -8.88 -4.57 -8.27
C VAL A 219 -8.13 -4.26 -6.96
N PRO A 220 -7.46 -5.25 -6.34
CA PRO A 220 -6.78 -5.07 -5.06
C PRO A 220 -5.91 -3.79 -5.00
N GLY A 221 -6.03 -3.06 -3.88
CA GLY A 221 -5.27 -1.83 -3.63
C GLY A 221 -5.71 -0.58 -4.40
N VAL A 222 -6.73 -0.69 -5.25
CA VAL A 222 -7.30 0.42 -6.01
C VAL A 222 -8.61 0.89 -5.39
N ALA A 223 -8.92 2.17 -5.52
CA ALA A 223 -10.14 2.79 -5.06
C ALA A 223 -11.38 2.01 -5.50
N GLY A 224 -12.32 1.84 -4.57
CA GLY A 224 -13.48 0.96 -4.81
C GLY A 224 -14.40 1.39 -5.96
N ALA A 225 -14.29 2.64 -6.43
CA ALA A 225 -14.95 3.10 -7.65
C ALA A 225 -14.52 2.30 -8.90
N ARG A 226 -13.29 1.76 -8.92
CA ARG A 226 -12.78 0.98 -10.06
C ARG A 226 -13.24 -0.48 -10.06
N TRP A 227 -13.93 -0.92 -9.01
CA TRP A 227 -14.43 -2.28 -8.85
C TRP A 227 -15.86 -2.39 -9.36
N VAL A 228 -16.05 -2.28 -10.67
CA VAL A 228 -17.37 -2.25 -11.32
C VAL A 228 -18.19 -3.48 -10.94
N LYS A 229 -19.41 -3.24 -10.46
CA LYS A 229 -20.41 -4.27 -10.15
C LYS A 229 -21.31 -4.47 -11.35
N TRP A 230 -21.92 -5.65 -11.46
CA TRP A 230 -22.86 -5.96 -12.54
C TRP A 230 -22.22 -5.77 -13.91
N LEU A 231 -21.02 -6.35 -14.06
CA LEU A 231 -20.16 -6.07 -15.21
C LEU A 231 -20.80 -6.58 -16.50
N ASP A 232 -20.90 -5.69 -17.50
CA ASP A 232 -21.41 -5.99 -18.84
C ASP A 232 -20.29 -6.03 -19.88
N THR A 233 -19.47 -4.98 -19.92
CA THR A 233 -18.47 -4.81 -20.98
C THR A 233 -17.09 -4.55 -20.41
N ILE A 234 -16.09 -5.21 -21.02
CA ILE A 234 -14.66 -4.99 -20.84
C ILE A 234 -14.09 -4.55 -22.20
N SER A 235 -13.44 -3.39 -22.25
CA SER A 235 -12.87 -2.87 -23.50
C SER A 235 -11.41 -2.47 -23.32
N VAL A 236 -10.52 -2.98 -24.15
CA VAL A 236 -9.13 -2.48 -24.24
C VAL A 236 -9.12 -1.23 -25.10
N VAL A 237 -8.67 -0.11 -24.56
CA VAL A 237 -8.79 1.21 -25.20
C VAL A 237 -7.52 2.04 -25.02
N PRO A 238 -7.22 2.99 -25.93
CA PRO A 238 -6.02 3.83 -25.84
C PRO A 238 -6.10 4.92 -24.77
N ASP A 239 -7.31 5.31 -24.36
CA ASP A 239 -7.54 6.39 -23.41
C ASP A 239 -8.35 5.89 -22.21
N GLU A 240 -8.33 6.65 -21.10
CA GLU A 240 -9.21 6.39 -19.96
C GLU A 240 -10.69 6.42 -20.38
N SER A 241 -11.53 5.71 -19.60
CA SER A 241 -12.97 5.72 -19.81
C SER A 241 -13.51 7.15 -19.85
N PRO A 242 -14.33 7.53 -20.85
CA PRO A 242 -14.88 8.88 -20.95
C PRO A 242 -16.04 9.12 -19.97
N ASN A 243 -16.47 8.09 -19.23
CA ASN A 243 -17.61 8.16 -18.32
C ASN A 243 -17.38 9.19 -17.20
N PHE A 244 -18.48 9.84 -16.76
CA PHE A 244 -18.46 10.86 -15.71
C PHE A 244 -17.67 10.42 -14.46
N TYR A 245 -17.84 9.17 -14.01
CA TYR A 245 -17.20 8.65 -12.79
C TYR A 245 -15.69 8.42 -12.93
N GLN A 246 -15.14 8.48 -14.14
CA GLN A 246 -13.70 8.48 -14.37
C GLN A 246 -13.17 9.92 -14.53
N GLN A 247 -13.90 10.74 -15.29
CA GLN A 247 -13.42 12.06 -15.75
C GLN A 247 -13.72 13.20 -14.78
N HIS A 248 -14.88 13.19 -14.13
CA HIS A 248 -15.42 14.30 -13.33
C HIS A 248 -15.78 13.90 -11.88
N ASP A 249 -15.33 12.73 -11.43
CA ASP A 249 -15.45 12.30 -10.04
C ASP A 249 -14.24 11.44 -9.66
N TYR A 250 -14.12 11.14 -8.36
CA TYR A 250 -13.03 10.31 -7.82
C TYR A 250 -11.64 10.84 -8.21
N LYS A 251 -11.44 12.15 -8.13
CA LYS A 251 -10.13 12.82 -8.25
C LYS A 251 -9.90 13.71 -7.03
N ILE A 252 -8.64 13.91 -6.66
CA ILE A 252 -8.26 14.84 -5.60
C ILE A 252 -8.08 16.22 -6.25
N LEU A 253 -9.03 17.11 -6.01
CA LEU A 253 -8.95 18.50 -6.45
C LEU A 253 -8.22 19.36 -5.41
N PRO A 254 -7.61 20.48 -5.82
CA PRO A 254 -7.01 21.39 -4.87
C PRO A 254 -8.08 22.08 -3.98
N PRO A 255 -7.73 22.54 -2.76
CA PRO A 255 -8.70 23.07 -1.80
C PRO A 255 -9.54 24.26 -2.28
N GLU A 256 -9.06 25.01 -3.28
CA GLU A 256 -9.75 26.13 -3.92
C GLU A 256 -10.86 25.71 -4.89
N ALA A 257 -10.93 24.44 -5.30
CA ALA A 257 -11.96 23.91 -6.20
C ALA A 257 -13.30 23.69 -5.45
N LEU A 258 -13.94 24.80 -5.07
CA LEU A 258 -15.10 24.82 -4.17
C LEU A 258 -16.46 24.75 -4.87
N THR A 259 -16.51 25.07 -6.16
CA THR A 259 -17.72 25.02 -6.97
C THR A 259 -17.48 24.18 -8.21
N TRP A 260 -18.56 23.80 -8.89
CA TRP A 260 -18.44 23.02 -10.12
C TRP A 260 -17.70 23.79 -11.21
N GLU A 261 -17.95 25.09 -11.33
CA GLU A 261 -17.33 25.97 -12.32
C GLU A 261 -15.81 26.03 -12.15
N ILE A 262 -15.34 26.11 -10.91
CA ILE A 262 -13.90 26.10 -10.61
C ILE A 262 -13.33 24.69 -10.85
N ALA A 263 -14.06 23.64 -10.49
CA ALA A 263 -13.62 22.25 -10.66
C ALA A 263 -13.43 21.86 -12.14
N GLU A 264 -14.21 22.43 -13.07
CA GLU A 264 -14.05 22.25 -14.52
C GLU A 264 -12.63 22.59 -15.01
N GLU A 265 -11.96 23.56 -14.38
CA GLU A 265 -10.59 23.91 -14.72
C GLU A 265 -9.56 22.85 -14.30
N TYR A 266 -9.91 21.98 -13.35
CA TYR A 266 -9.00 21.02 -12.73
C TYR A 266 -9.23 19.57 -13.16
N TRP A 267 -10.46 19.17 -13.52
CA TRP A 267 -10.76 17.80 -13.96
C TRP A 267 -9.78 17.22 -14.99
N PRO A 268 -9.37 17.93 -16.06
CA PRO A 268 -8.40 17.40 -17.02
C PRO A 268 -6.94 17.48 -16.55
N LYS A 269 -6.64 18.18 -15.45
CA LYS A 269 -5.28 18.41 -14.94
C LYS A 269 -4.89 17.45 -13.82
N VAL A 270 -5.87 16.85 -13.16
CA VAL A 270 -5.65 15.90 -12.07
C VAL A 270 -5.90 14.46 -12.53
N PRO A 271 -5.07 13.50 -12.10
CA PRO A 271 -5.28 12.10 -12.45
C PRO A 271 -6.52 11.54 -11.75
N ALA A 272 -7.15 10.54 -12.39
CA ALA A 272 -8.16 9.74 -11.73
C ALA A 272 -7.55 8.98 -10.53
N MET A 273 -8.25 8.95 -9.40
CA MET A 273 -7.78 8.18 -8.24
C MET A 273 -7.75 6.69 -8.59
N GLN A 274 -6.56 6.11 -8.52
CA GLN A 274 -6.31 4.67 -8.65
C GLN A 274 -5.96 4.12 -7.27
N CYS A 275 -4.67 4.09 -6.90
CA CYS A 275 -4.23 3.59 -5.59
C CYS A 275 -4.87 4.37 -4.43
N MET A 276 -5.35 3.65 -3.42
CA MET A 276 -5.85 4.28 -2.19
C MET A 276 -4.69 4.74 -1.32
N PRO A 277 -4.76 5.92 -0.68
CA PRO A 277 -3.77 6.31 0.31
C PRO A 277 -3.90 5.45 1.58
N VAL A 278 -2.81 5.37 2.35
CA VAL A 278 -2.84 4.75 3.68
C VAL A 278 -3.92 5.39 4.55
N ASN A 279 -4.69 4.57 5.27
CA ASN A 279 -5.75 5.05 6.16
C ASN A 279 -5.82 4.18 7.43
N SER A 280 -6.25 4.78 8.54
CA SER A 280 -6.56 4.05 9.78
C SER A 280 -7.65 4.76 10.58
N VAL A 281 -8.39 3.99 11.36
CA VAL A 281 -9.53 4.43 12.17
C VAL A 281 -9.53 3.66 13.49
N VAL A 282 -9.75 4.38 14.59
CA VAL A 282 -10.13 3.78 15.87
C VAL A 282 -11.65 3.59 15.86
N ALA A 283 -12.10 2.36 16.08
CA ALA A 283 -13.49 1.95 16.02
C ALA A 283 -14.09 1.62 17.39
N VAL A 284 -13.23 1.26 18.35
CA VAL A 284 -13.60 0.99 19.74
C VAL A 284 -12.55 1.64 20.64
N PRO A 285 -12.94 2.47 21.62
CA PRO A 285 -14.29 3.00 21.82
C PRO A 285 -14.76 3.88 20.64
N ASP A 286 -16.07 4.04 20.48
CA ASP A 286 -16.66 4.90 19.44
C ASP A 286 -16.53 6.38 19.83
N ASP A 287 -16.63 7.27 18.85
CA ASP A 287 -16.58 8.72 19.06
C ASP A 287 -17.66 9.16 20.06
N ASP A 288 -17.29 10.08 20.96
CA ASP A 288 -18.14 10.63 22.03
C ASP A 288 -18.72 9.60 23.02
N SER A 289 -18.26 8.35 23.00
CA SER A 289 -18.71 7.33 23.95
C SER A 289 -18.15 7.53 25.37
N THR A 290 -18.98 7.27 26.38
CA THR A 290 -18.54 7.22 27.78
C THR A 290 -18.02 5.83 28.11
N VAL A 291 -16.74 5.75 28.47
CA VAL A 291 -16.06 4.49 28.79
C VAL A 291 -15.88 4.36 30.30
N TYR A 292 -16.22 3.19 30.84
CA TYR A 292 -15.95 2.85 32.25
C TYR A 292 -14.69 1.98 32.32
N LEU A 293 -13.71 2.38 33.11
CA LEU A 293 -12.50 1.59 33.31
C LEU A 293 -12.84 0.27 34.02
N PRO A 294 -12.49 -0.89 33.44
CA PRO A 294 -12.69 -2.17 34.11
C PRO A 294 -11.77 -2.29 35.34
N PRO A 295 -12.06 -3.22 36.28
CA PRO A 295 -11.21 -3.44 37.45
C PRO A 295 -9.75 -3.78 37.13
N SER A 296 -9.47 -4.30 35.92
CA SER A 296 -8.11 -4.54 35.44
C SER A 296 -7.31 -3.25 35.21
N GLY A 297 -7.98 -2.11 35.05
CA GLY A 297 -7.35 -0.84 34.69
C GLY A 297 -6.95 -0.72 33.21
N GLU A 298 -7.28 -1.73 32.38
CA GLU A 298 -6.91 -1.78 30.96
C GLU A 298 -8.12 -1.50 30.07
N LEU A 299 -7.97 -0.58 29.12
CA LEU A 299 -9.00 -0.28 28.11
C LEU A 299 -8.62 -0.91 26.78
N GLU A 300 -9.53 -1.70 26.21
CA GLU A 300 -9.36 -2.25 24.87
C GLU A 300 -9.62 -1.17 23.80
N ILE A 301 -8.67 -1.00 22.89
CA ILE A 301 -8.79 -0.13 21.71
C ILE A 301 -8.72 -1.00 20.46
N LYS A 302 -9.72 -0.90 19.58
CA LYS A 302 -9.77 -1.62 18.29
C LYS A 302 -9.96 -0.64 17.15
N GLY A 303 -9.50 -1.05 15.98
CA GLY A 303 -9.54 -0.25 14.78
C GLY A 303 -9.15 -1.07 13.55
N PHE A 304 -9.10 -0.40 12.41
CA PHE A 304 -8.54 -0.97 11.19
C PHE A 304 -7.51 -0.04 10.57
N ALA A 305 -6.65 -0.60 9.73
CA ALA A 305 -5.76 0.15 8.87
C ALA A 305 -5.68 -0.51 7.49
N VAL A 306 -5.60 0.33 6.45
CA VAL A 306 -5.49 -0.07 5.05
C VAL A 306 -4.19 0.52 4.51
N PRO A 307 -3.34 -0.27 3.81
CA PRO A 307 -2.07 0.21 3.27
C PRO A 307 -2.28 1.16 2.08
N PHE A 308 -1.19 1.79 1.65
CA PHE A 308 -1.18 2.53 0.38
C PHE A 308 -1.24 1.53 -0.78
N GLY A 309 -2.11 1.77 -1.76
CA GLY A 309 -2.17 0.97 -2.97
C GLY A 309 -2.30 -0.53 -2.68
N ALA A 310 -1.50 -1.31 -3.40
CA ALA A 310 -1.31 -2.74 -3.13
C ALA A 310 0.03 -2.99 -2.42
N ASP A 311 0.52 -1.99 -1.67
CA ASP A 311 1.60 -2.21 -0.72
C ASP A 311 1.10 -3.21 0.31
N GLY A 312 2.02 -4.06 0.78
CA GLY A 312 1.70 -5.14 1.71
C GLY A 312 1.23 -4.63 3.07
N LEU A 313 1.62 -5.34 4.12
CA LEU A 313 1.13 -5.06 5.46
C LEU A 313 1.48 -3.64 5.92
N VAL A 314 0.53 -2.97 6.57
CA VAL A 314 0.82 -1.73 7.32
C VAL A 314 1.87 -2.08 8.36
N ALA A 315 3.00 -1.39 8.38
CA ALA A 315 4.15 -1.80 9.20
C ALA A 315 4.12 -1.24 10.63
N HIS A 316 3.26 -0.26 10.93
CA HIS A 316 3.18 0.38 12.24
C HIS A 316 1.86 1.13 12.45
N LEU A 317 1.27 0.97 13.64
CA LEU A 317 0.12 1.77 14.11
C LEU A 317 0.47 2.41 15.46
N GLY A 318 0.51 3.75 15.48
CA GLY A 318 0.70 4.52 16.71
C GLY A 318 -0.64 5.03 17.25
N GLY A 319 -1.00 4.66 18.48
CA GLY A 319 -2.09 5.27 19.25
C GLY A 319 -1.55 6.17 20.37
N GLY A 320 -2.19 7.30 20.66
CA GLY A 320 -1.81 8.20 21.76
C GLY A 320 -3.00 8.56 22.64
N THR A 321 -2.82 8.49 23.96
CA THR A 321 -3.80 8.97 24.95
C THR A 321 -3.31 10.26 25.60
N SER A 322 -4.16 11.29 25.70
CA SER A 322 -3.77 12.59 26.25
C SER A 322 -3.99 12.67 27.77
N ALA A 323 -3.03 12.12 28.52
CA ALA A 323 -2.54 12.67 29.78
C ALA A 323 -1.07 12.24 29.92
N ALA A 324 -0.16 13.04 29.35
CA ALA A 324 1.24 12.70 29.02
C ALA A 324 1.35 11.65 27.90
N ALA A 325 1.62 12.12 26.67
CA ALA A 325 1.73 11.33 25.46
C ALA A 325 2.65 10.11 25.65
N SER A 326 2.05 8.94 25.81
CA SER A 326 2.69 7.63 25.74
C SER A 326 2.07 6.92 24.55
N SER A 327 2.88 6.56 23.54
CA SER A 327 2.39 5.72 22.45
C SER A 327 2.39 4.27 22.87
N VAL A 328 1.30 3.56 22.56
CA VAL A 328 1.22 2.10 22.69
C VAL A 328 1.23 1.53 21.27
N ALA A 329 2.17 0.62 20.99
CA ALA A 329 2.14 -0.15 19.76
C ALA A 329 0.87 -1.01 19.75
N ALA A 330 -0.02 -0.77 18.79
CA ALA A 330 -1.22 -1.58 18.64
C ALA A 330 -0.82 -2.90 17.99
N GLY A 331 -1.15 -4.03 18.63
CA GLY A 331 -0.88 -5.35 18.06
C GLY A 331 -1.64 -5.53 16.75
N MET A 332 -0.90 -5.67 15.65
CA MET A 332 -1.49 -5.84 14.31
C MET A 332 -1.93 -7.29 14.09
N GLY A 333 -3.23 -7.50 13.89
CA GLY A 333 -3.75 -8.79 13.45
C GLY A 333 -3.46 -8.98 11.96
N ILE A 334 -2.39 -9.68 11.61
CA ILE A 334 -2.05 -10.00 10.21
C ILE A 334 -2.69 -11.34 9.85
N GLY A 335 -3.71 -11.33 8.98
CA GLY A 335 -4.32 -12.54 8.39
C GLY A 335 -3.46 -13.20 7.29
N GLY A 336 -2.12 -13.13 7.40
CA GLY A 336 -1.16 -13.58 6.39
C GLY A 336 -0.71 -15.04 6.53
N ALA A 337 -1.19 -15.75 7.54
CA ALA A 337 -1.18 -17.20 7.57
C ALA A 337 -2.63 -17.63 7.70
N SER A 338 -3.06 -18.61 6.90
CA SER A 338 -4.33 -19.29 7.07
C SER A 338 -4.52 -19.68 8.55
N THR A 339 -5.28 -18.89 9.30
CA THR A 339 -5.73 -19.24 10.66
C THR A 339 -6.98 -20.12 10.62
N ALA A 340 -7.42 -20.52 9.42
CA ALA A 340 -8.39 -21.58 9.24
C ALA A 340 -7.85 -22.87 9.87
N GLY A 341 -8.22 -23.12 11.13
CA GLY A 341 -7.90 -24.33 11.88
C GLY A 341 -6.90 -24.20 13.03
N MET A 342 -6.40 -23.00 13.37
CA MET A 342 -5.50 -22.83 14.53
C MET A 342 -6.28 -22.67 15.84
N SER A 343 -5.74 -23.23 16.91
CA SER A 343 -6.30 -23.06 18.27
C SER A 343 -6.01 -21.65 18.82
N ASP A 344 -6.88 -21.15 19.72
CA ASP A 344 -6.74 -19.82 20.33
C ASP A 344 -5.35 -19.58 20.97
N GLN A 345 -4.71 -20.66 21.44
CA GLN A 345 -3.37 -20.65 22.04
C GLN A 345 -2.26 -20.36 21.01
N GLU A 346 -2.39 -20.86 19.78
CA GLU A 346 -1.40 -20.66 18.73
C GLU A 346 -1.51 -19.25 18.12
N ALA A 347 -2.73 -18.74 17.97
CA ALA A 347 -2.97 -17.36 17.55
C ALA A 347 -2.41 -16.35 18.57
N ALA A 348 -2.58 -16.62 19.87
CA ALA A 348 -1.99 -15.82 20.93
C ALA A 348 -0.45 -15.84 20.88
N MET A 349 0.16 -17.02 20.63
CA MET A 349 1.62 -17.16 20.52
C MET A 349 2.19 -16.35 19.34
N VAL A 350 1.54 -16.39 18.18
CA VAL A 350 1.95 -15.59 17.00
C VAL A 350 1.90 -14.09 17.29
N LYS A 351 0.82 -13.63 17.95
CA LYS A 351 0.68 -12.23 18.37
C LYS A 351 1.78 -11.81 19.34
N THR A 352 2.14 -12.69 20.29
CA THR A 352 3.25 -12.43 21.23
C THR A 352 4.60 -12.34 20.52
N ILE A 353 4.85 -13.20 19.52
CA ILE A 353 6.08 -13.17 18.73
C ILE A 353 6.17 -11.89 17.89
N GLN A 354 5.08 -11.46 17.25
CA GLN A 354 5.04 -10.23 16.46
C GLN A 354 5.24 -8.98 17.33
N ALA A 355 4.55 -8.89 18.48
CA ALA A 355 4.75 -7.80 19.43
C ALA A 355 6.20 -7.74 19.97
N ALA A 356 6.83 -8.91 20.14
CA ALA A 356 8.25 -8.97 20.51
C ALA A 356 9.16 -8.43 19.39
N MET A 357 8.85 -8.71 18.12
CA MET A 357 9.63 -8.23 16.97
C MET A 357 9.58 -6.70 16.79
N GLU A 358 8.49 -6.05 17.21
CA GLU A 358 8.36 -4.60 17.14
C GLU A 358 9.00 -3.85 18.32
N SER A 359 9.46 -4.57 19.34
CA SER A 359 10.08 -3.97 20.52
C SER A 359 11.41 -3.28 20.18
N CYS A 360 11.68 -2.14 20.84
CA CYS A 360 12.94 -1.40 20.65
C CYS A 360 14.20 -2.26 20.84
N PRO A 361 14.27 -3.21 21.81
CA PRO A 361 15.40 -4.11 21.91
C PRO A 361 15.61 -4.95 20.65
N VAL A 362 14.54 -5.52 20.07
CA VAL A 362 14.64 -6.37 18.88
C VAL A 362 15.00 -5.54 17.64
N LYS A 363 14.37 -4.37 17.45
CA LYS A 363 14.73 -3.44 16.36
C LYS A 363 16.19 -3.01 16.44
N SER A 364 16.68 -2.68 17.63
CA SER A 364 18.09 -2.32 17.86
C SER A 364 19.05 -3.46 17.50
N VAL A 365 18.69 -4.71 17.85
CA VAL A 365 19.48 -5.90 17.51
C VAL A 365 19.50 -6.14 16.00
N MET A 366 18.36 -6.04 15.33
CA MET A 366 18.27 -6.20 13.87
C MET A 366 19.05 -5.11 13.13
N ALA A 367 18.90 -3.84 13.52
CA ALA A 367 19.65 -2.73 12.96
C ALA A 367 21.16 -2.87 13.22
N GLY A 368 21.55 -3.36 14.40
CA GLY A 368 22.93 -3.73 14.69
C GLY A 368 23.45 -4.87 13.80
N GLY A 369 22.63 -5.86 13.51
CA GLY A 369 22.95 -6.96 12.58
C GLY A 369 23.14 -6.47 11.13
N MET A 370 22.24 -5.63 10.63
CA MET A 370 22.37 -5.01 9.31
C MET A 370 23.59 -4.09 9.23
N GLY A 371 23.82 -3.29 10.27
CA GLY A 371 25.03 -2.47 10.41
C GLY A 371 26.31 -3.31 10.40
N PHE A 372 26.31 -4.46 11.09
CA PHE A 372 27.46 -5.37 11.08
C PHE A 372 27.78 -5.87 9.66
N ALA A 373 26.76 -6.29 8.92
CA ALA A 373 26.92 -6.76 7.54
C ALA A 373 27.45 -5.65 6.61
N LEU A 374 26.82 -4.48 6.63
CA LEU A 374 27.23 -3.31 5.83
C LEU A 374 28.65 -2.84 6.19
N GLY A 375 28.97 -2.76 7.49
CA GLY A 375 30.30 -2.40 7.96
C GLY A 375 31.37 -3.42 7.57
N GLY A 376 31.03 -4.71 7.55
CA GLY A 376 31.89 -5.78 7.07
C GLY A 376 32.24 -5.62 5.59
N ALA A 377 31.22 -5.37 4.75
CA ALA A 377 31.38 -5.11 3.32
C ALA A 377 32.19 -3.83 3.06
N PHE A 378 31.86 -2.74 3.75
CA PHE A 378 32.59 -1.48 3.66
C PHE A 378 34.06 -1.63 4.08
N GLY A 379 34.33 -2.35 5.15
CA GLY A 379 35.69 -2.59 5.63
C GLY A 379 36.51 -3.49 4.70
N LEU A 380 35.88 -4.45 4.01
CA LEU A 380 36.52 -5.22 2.93
C LEU A 380 36.87 -4.33 1.74
N PHE A 381 35.93 -3.48 1.32
CA PHE A 381 36.13 -2.53 0.22
C PHE A 381 37.24 -1.52 0.50
N MET A 382 37.22 -0.85 1.65
CA MET A 382 38.26 0.10 2.07
C MET A 382 39.63 -0.57 2.23
N SER A 383 39.67 -1.81 2.71
CA SER A 383 40.91 -2.58 2.79
C SER A 383 41.46 -2.87 1.40
N SER A 384 40.61 -3.26 0.45
CA SER A 384 40.99 -3.48 -0.95
C SER A 384 41.63 -2.24 -1.59
N MET A 385 41.07 -1.04 -1.35
CA MET A 385 41.62 0.21 -1.90
C MET A 385 42.95 0.63 -1.25
N SER A 386 43.17 0.29 0.01
CA SER A 386 44.40 0.69 0.73
C SER A 386 45.68 -0.04 0.26
N TYR A 387 45.54 -1.09 -0.55
CA TYR A 387 46.68 -1.85 -1.10
C TYR A 387 47.15 -1.34 -2.48
N ASP A 388 46.45 -0.38 -3.09
CA ASP A 388 46.82 0.19 -4.41
C ASP A 388 47.87 1.32 -4.34
N THR A 389 48.42 1.66 -3.16
CA THR A 389 49.37 2.79 -3.01
C THR A 389 50.76 2.36 -2.50
N PRO A 390 51.74 2.06 -3.37
CA PRO A 390 53.08 1.58 -2.98
C PRO A 390 54.03 2.67 -2.41
N LEU A 391 53.51 3.85 -2.09
CA LEU A 391 54.31 5.04 -1.75
C LEU A 391 54.41 5.33 -0.25
N THR A 392 53.72 4.56 0.60
CA THR A 392 53.85 4.68 2.06
C THR A 392 55.03 3.85 2.59
N PRO A 393 55.72 4.28 3.67
CA PRO A 393 56.82 3.51 4.27
C PRO A 393 56.44 2.06 4.62
N GLN A 394 55.18 1.83 5.02
CA GLN A 394 54.65 0.49 5.30
C GLN A 394 54.43 -0.37 4.03
N GLY A 395 54.11 0.24 2.89
CA GLY A 395 53.91 -0.47 1.62
C GLY A 395 55.20 -1.06 1.03
N ARG A 396 56.34 -0.41 1.28
CA ARG A 396 57.67 -0.89 0.84
C ARG A 396 58.20 -2.06 1.65
N GLU A 397 57.85 -2.13 2.93
CA GLU A 397 58.25 -3.24 3.79
C GLU A 397 57.48 -4.53 3.42
N LEU A 398 56.21 -4.39 3.04
CA LEU A 398 55.34 -5.51 2.69
C LEU A 398 55.67 -6.15 1.33
N SER A 399 56.10 -5.36 0.33
CA SER A 399 56.44 -5.85 -1.01
C SER A 399 57.73 -6.68 -1.08
N SER A 400 58.55 -6.63 -0.03
CA SER A 400 59.81 -7.39 0.09
C SER A 400 59.66 -8.81 0.67
N LEU A 401 58.46 -9.20 1.11
CA LEU A 401 58.17 -10.52 1.69
C LEU A 401 57.80 -11.55 0.61
N PRO A 402 57.90 -12.87 0.86
CA PRO A 402 57.39 -13.89 -0.05
C PRO A 402 55.89 -13.75 -0.30
N VAL A 403 55.41 -13.96 -1.54
CA VAL A 403 54.01 -13.77 -1.96
C VAL A 403 53.00 -14.48 -1.04
N ARG A 404 53.33 -15.67 -0.55
CA ARG A 404 52.48 -16.44 0.39
C ARG A 404 52.31 -15.74 1.73
N GLU A 405 53.33 -15.03 2.19
CA GLU A 405 53.31 -14.27 3.43
C GLU A 405 52.66 -12.90 3.26
N GLN A 406 52.83 -12.27 2.09
CA GLN A 406 52.09 -11.06 1.71
C GLN A 406 50.58 -11.32 1.70
N LEU A 407 50.13 -12.40 1.05
CA LEU A 407 48.71 -12.78 1.03
C LEU A 407 48.19 -13.11 2.42
N ARG A 408 48.94 -13.87 3.23
CA ARG A 408 48.53 -14.21 4.60
C ARG A 408 48.38 -12.98 5.50
N ARG A 409 49.30 -12.00 5.39
CA ARG A 409 49.22 -10.73 6.14
C ARG A 409 48.09 -9.86 5.60
N GLY A 410 47.90 -9.80 4.28
CA GLY A 410 46.80 -9.09 3.62
C GLY A 410 45.43 -9.59 4.08
N PHE A 411 45.17 -10.90 4.02
CA PHE A 411 43.91 -11.47 4.50
C PHE A 411 43.68 -11.25 6.00
N LYS A 412 44.74 -11.30 6.82
CA LYS A 412 44.64 -11.03 8.26
C LYS A 412 44.29 -9.58 8.55
N ASP A 413 44.94 -8.65 7.85
CA ASP A 413 44.70 -7.21 7.97
C ASP A 413 43.30 -6.84 7.45
N MET A 414 42.92 -7.33 6.27
CA MET A 414 41.57 -7.19 5.70
C MET A 414 40.49 -7.73 6.65
N GLY A 415 40.69 -8.92 7.22
CA GLY A 415 39.77 -9.50 8.19
C GLY A 415 39.64 -8.65 9.45
N SER A 416 40.76 -8.14 9.97
CA SER A 416 40.77 -7.31 11.18
C SER A 416 40.09 -5.94 10.96
N ARG A 417 40.30 -5.30 9.81
CA ARG A 417 39.68 -4.03 9.43
C ARG A 417 38.20 -4.19 9.10
N SER A 418 37.84 -5.23 8.36
CA SER A 418 36.44 -5.60 8.08
C SER A 418 35.68 -5.84 9.38
N TYR A 419 36.23 -6.61 10.30
CA TYR A 419 35.62 -6.89 11.60
C TYR A 419 35.52 -5.65 12.49
N SER A 420 36.55 -4.79 12.51
CA SER A 420 36.50 -3.52 13.24
C SER A 420 35.44 -2.57 12.68
N SER A 421 35.32 -2.50 11.35
CA SER A 421 34.29 -1.71 10.67
C SER A 421 32.90 -2.27 10.95
N ALA A 422 32.71 -3.58 10.83
CA ALA A 422 31.46 -4.27 11.18
C ALA A 422 31.00 -3.97 12.61
N LYS A 423 31.90 -4.03 13.60
CA LYS A 423 31.59 -3.66 14.99
C LYS A 423 31.13 -2.22 15.14
N ASN A 424 31.81 -1.28 14.47
CA ASN A 424 31.47 0.14 14.56
C ASN A 424 30.11 0.43 13.93
N PHE A 425 29.82 -0.11 12.75
CA PHE A 425 28.52 0.05 12.11
C PHE A 425 27.40 -0.69 12.85
N ALA A 426 27.68 -1.84 13.47
CA ALA A 426 26.72 -2.51 14.34
C ALA A 426 26.35 -1.66 15.56
N LEU A 427 27.35 -1.04 16.20
CA LEU A 427 27.13 -0.15 17.33
C LEU A 427 26.33 1.09 16.91
N VAL A 428 26.71 1.72 15.80
CA VAL A 428 26.01 2.91 15.27
C VAL A 428 24.56 2.56 14.89
N GLY A 429 24.33 1.44 14.18
CA GLY A 429 23.01 1.00 13.77
C GLY A 429 22.10 0.65 14.94
N ALA A 430 22.64 -0.06 15.95
CA ALA A 430 21.89 -0.39 17.16
C ALA A 430 21.56 0.86 17.99
N MET A 431 22.51 1.79 18.16
CA MET A 431 22.29 3.03 18.90
C MET A 431 21.30 3.95 18.19
N PHE A 432 21.42 4.10 16.87
CA PHE A 432 20.52 4.94 16.09
C PHE A 432 19.09 4.39 16.16
N SER A 433 18.89 3.11 15.80
CA SER A 433 17.56 2.50 15.81
C SER A 433 16.95 2.43 17.22
N GLY A 434 17.75 2.14 18.25
CA GLY A 434 17.28 2.15 19.63
C GLY A 434 16.87 3.54 20.10
N THR A 435 17.67 4.57 19.77
CA THR A 435 17.37 5.95 20.15
C THR A 435 16.15 6.47 19.39
N GLU A 436 16.06 6.19 18.09
CA GLU A 436 14.91 6.53 17.27
C GLU A 436 13.64 5.86 17.79
N CYS A 437 13.66 4.56 18.06
CA CYS A 437 12.54 3.83 18.64
C CYS A 437 12.12 4.41 20.01
N CYS A 438 13.07 4.80 20.86
CA CYS A 438 12.76 5.48 22.12
C CYS A 438 12.16 6.87 21.90
N ILE A 439 12.66 7.65 20.95
CA ILE A 439 12.11 8.98 20.61
C ILE A 439 10.71 8.85 20.04
N GLU A 440 10.47 7.88 19.15
CA GLU A 440 9.16 7.55 18.63
C GLU A 440 8.19 7.13 19.73
N GLY A 441 8.65 6.29 20.66
CA GLY A 441 7.91 5.91 21.86
C GLY A 441 7.54 7.12 22.74
N LEU A 442 8.45 8.09 22.89
CA LEU A 442 8.25 9.28 23.73
C LEU A 442 7.45 10.39 23.04
N ARG A 443 7.60 10.58 21.72
CA ARG A 443 6.96 11.68 20.96
C ARG A 443 5.65 11.28 20.31
N ALA A 444 5.37 9.98 20.16
CA ALA A 444 4.17 9.45 19.51
C ALA A 444 3.92 10.04 18.10
N LYS A 445 5.00 10.39 17.39
CA LYS A 445 5.00 10.86 16.00
C LYS A 445 6.05 10.05 15.26
N ASN A 446 5.89 9.83 13.96
CA ASN A 446 6.95 9.42 13.04
C ASN A 446 7.14 10.56 12.03
N ASP A 447 8.07 11.46 12.34
CA ASP A 447 8.37 12.64 11.52
C ASP A 447 9.89 12.81 11.36
N LEU A 448 10.29 13.68 10.43
CA LEU A 448 11.71 13.97 10.14
C LEU A 448 12.49 14.38 11.39
N ALA A 449 11.84 14.99 12.37
CA ALA A 449 12.51 15.41 13.59
C ALA A 449 12.93 14.23 14.48
N ASN A 450 12.33 13.04 14.32
CA ASN A 450 12.78 11.83 15.03
C ASN A 450 14.14 11.37 14.53
N GLY A 451 14.30 11.18 13.21
CA GLY A 451 15.57 10.80 12.61
C GLY A 451 16.67 11.83 12.90
N ILE A 452 16.34 13.13 12.84
CA ILE A 452 17.28 14.22 13.20
C ILE A 452 17.70 14.14 14.67
N ALA A 453 16.75 13.96 15.60
CA ALA A 453 17.05 13.88 17.02
C ALA A 453 17.81 12.60 17.38
N ALA A 454 17.44 11.45 16.81
CA ALA A 454 18.13 10.18 16.98
C ALA A 454 19.56 10.24 16.44
N GLY A 455 19.74 10.87 15.27
CA GLY A 455 21.04 11.18 14.69
C GLY A 455 21.88 12.05 15.60
N CYS A 456 21.35 13.19 16.07
CA CYS A 456 22.07 14.07 16.98
C CYS A 456 22.52 13.36 18.26
N ILE A 457 21.62 12.62 18.92
CA ILE A 457 21.93 11.91 20.16
C ILE A 457 22.98 10.83 19.90
N THR A 458 22.83 10.03 18.85
CA THR A 458 23.79 8.98 18.49
C THR A 458 25.17 9.56 18.21
N GLY A 459 25.26 10.60 17.38
CA GLY A 459 26.52 11.27 17.06
C GLY A 459 27.14 11.97 18.26
N GLY A 460 26.33 12.58 19.12
CA GLY A 460 26.77 13.22 20.36
C GLY A 460 27.36 12.23 21.36
N VAL A 461 26.70 11.08 21.56
CA VAL A 461 27.17 10.02 22.46
C VAL A 461 28.47 9.39 21.95
N LEU A 462 28.59 9.16 20.64
CA LEU A 462 29.81 8.64 20.03
C LEU A 462 30.98 9.64 20.12
N GLY A 463 30.71 10.93 19.97
CA GLY A 463 31.69 12.01 20.08
C GLY A 463 32.07 12.39 21.52
N ALA A 464 31.25 12.02 22.51
CA ALA A 464 31.42 12.45 23.90
C ALA A 464 32.79 12.09 24.50
N LYS A 465 33.33 10.91 24.17
CA LYS A 465 34.65 10.47 24.67
C LYS A 465 35.82 11.27 24.10
N ALA A 466 35.63 11.94 22.96
CA ALA A 466 36.65 12.78 22.32
C ALA A 466 36.54 14.26 22.74
N GLY A 467 35.63 14.60 23.65
CA GLY A 467 35.45 15.94 24.21
C GLY A 467 34.22 16.68 23.70
N PRO A 468 33.88 17.84 24.29
CA PRO A 468 32.64 18.55 24.02
C PRO A 468 32.52 19.08 22.57
N GLN A 469 33.64 19.48 21.96
CA GLN A 469 33.66 19.90 20.57
C GLN A 469 33.36 18.73 19.61
N ALA A 470 33.92 17.56 19.89
CA ALA A 470 33.66 16.35 19.11
C ALA A 470 32.22 15.83 19.29
N ALA A 471 31.65 15.96 20.49
CA ALA A 471 30.23 15.67 20.74
C ALA A 471 29.29 16.58 19.96
N MET A 472 29.56 17.90 19.94
CA MET A 472 28.76 18.85 19.16
C MET A 472 28.87 18.61 17.66
N LEU A 473 30.09 18.37 17.15
CA LEU A 473 30.31 18.03 15.74
C LEU A 473 29.64 16.69 15.37
N GLY A 474 29.72 15.70 16.25
CA GLY A 474 29.06 14.41 16.08
C GLY A 474 27.54 14.56 16.00
N CYS A 475 26.93 15.31 16.93
CA CYS A 475 25.49 15.59 16.88
C CYS A 475 25.10 16.29 15.58
N ALA A 476 25.78 17.38 15.22
CA ALA A 476 25.45 18.14 14.01
C ALA A 476 25.61 17.30 12.73
N GLY A 477 26.68 16.52 12.62
CA GLY A 477 26.95 15.68 11.46
C GLY A 477 25.93 14.57 11.28
N PHE A 478 25.62 13.82 12.35
CA PHE A 478 24.63 12.74 12.27
C PHE A 478 23.20 13.26 12.12
N ALA A 479 22.86 14.40 12.71
CA ALA A 479 21.58 15.06 12.51
C ALA A 479 21.38 15.45 11.04
N ALA A 480 22.38 16.07 10.41
CA ALA A 480 22.34 16.46 9.01
C ALA A 480 22.28 15.24 8.06
N PHE A 481 23.07 14.19 8.35
CA PHE A 481 23.03 12.96 7.57
C PHE A 481 21.67 12.27 7.66
N SER A 482 21.09 12.19 8.87
CA SER A 482 19.77 11.59 9.07
C SER A 482 18.68 12.40 8.38
N ALA A 483 18.75 13.75 8.43
CA ALA A 483 17.84 14.62 7.69
C ALA A 483 17.88 14.36 6.18
N ALA A 484 19.08 14.19 5.62
CA ALA A 484 19.27 13.97 4.19
C ALA A 484 18.72 12.61 3.73
N ILE A 485 18.99 11.54 4.50
CA ILE A 485 18.47 10.20 4.18
C ILE A 485 16.95 10.16 4.31
N ASP A 486 16.39 10.68 5.40
CA ASP A 486 14.94 10.70 5.60
C ASP A 486 14.23 11.59 4.58
N ALA A 487 14.82 12.72 4.20
CA ALA A 487 14.27 13.57 3.14
C ALA A 487 14.31 12.86 1.79
N TRP A 488 15.39 12.11 1.49
CA TRP A 488 15.49 11.31 0.27
C TRP A 488 14.48 10.15 0.26
N MET A 489 14.28 9.43 1.37
CA MET A 489 13.29 8.36 1.48
C MET A 489 11.84 8.85 1.45
N ARG A 490 11.59 10.11 1.84
CA ARG A 490 10.25 10.73 1.82
C ARG A 490 9.97 11.59 0.59
N GLN A 491 10.94 11.76 -0.32
CA GLN A 491 10.69 12.44 -1.57
C GLN A 491 9.67 11.63 -2.38
N PRO A 492 8.56 12.24 -2.86
CA PRO A 492 7.70 11.58 -3.83
C PRO A 492 8.57 11.23 -5.03
N SER A 493 8.56 9.97 -5.44
CA SER A 493 9.24 9.56 -6.67
C SER A 493 8.45 10.16 -7.84
N ASP A 494 9.09 11.10 -8.55
CA ASP A 494 8.59 11.64 -9.82
C ASP A 494 8.23 10.54 -10.83
#